data_AF-A0AAE1W0X3-F1
#
_entry.id   AF-A0AAE1W0X3-F1
#
_cell.length_a   1.000
_cell.length_b   1.000
_cell.length_c   1.000
_cell.angle_alpha   90.00
_cell.angle_beta   90.00
_cell.angle_gamma   90.00
#
_symmetry.space_group_name_H-M   'P 1'
#
loop_
_entity.id
_entity.type
_entity.pdbx_description
1 polymer ?
#
loop_
_entity_poly.entity_id
_entity_poly.type
_entity_poly.pdbx_seq_one_letter_code
_entity_poly.pdbx_strand_id
1 'polypeptide(L)'
;MQLGGAPLKAVDTSLYGFAREVVHPRGMASLPLTLGTTPLWKTCLLKFLVVDIPSAYNVILGRPTLNAFRAIISNYHMKIKLPVIMGVGEAQANALQARKCSVEAIKRGMKRRTEEPPKTEDSNVQGKDSVPSPKSDKETSTTVQPVEEFLTL
;
A
#
# COMPACT_ATOMS: atom_id res chain seq x y z
N MET A 1 5.87 0.68 12.86
CA MET A 1 5.80 -0.47 13.81
C MET A 1 7.22 -0.94 14.05
N GLN A 2 7.71 -1.03 15.29
CA GLN A 2 9.05 -1.57 15.58
C GLN A 2 8.92 -3.08 15.80
N LEU A 3 9.68 -3.89 15.04
CA LEU A 3 9.60 -5.35 15.08
C LEU A 3 10.27 -5.99 16.31
N GLY A 4 10.71 -5.19 17.29
CA GLY A 4 11.23 -5.68 18.58
C GLY A 4 12.39 -6.67 18.50
N GLY A 5 13.18 -6.64 17.42
CA GLY A 5 14.27 -7.61 17.19
C GLY A 5 13.81 -9.03 16.85
N ALA A 6 12.54 -9.23 16.45
CA ALA A 6 12.05 -10.56 16.10
C ALA A 6 12.92 -11.21 15.00
N PRO A 7 13.29 -12.50 15.15
CA PRO A 7 14.16 -13.17 14.21
C PRO A 7 13.48 -13.29 12.84
N LEU A 8 14.17 -12.84 11.81
CA LEU A 8 13.69 -12.91 10.42
C LEU A 8 14.24 -14.17 9.77
N LYS A 9 13.36 -14.94 9.12
CA LYS A 9 13.77 -16.04 8.25
C LYS A 9 14.12 -15.49 6.88
N ALA A 10 15.21 -15.99 6.29
CA ALA A 10 15.60 -15.64 4.93
C ALA A 10 14.51 -16.06 3.93
N VAL A 11 14.30 -15.23 2.91
CA VAL A 11 13.32 -15.45 1.85
C VAL A 11 13.90 -14.94 0.54
N ASP A 12 13.70 -15.70 -0.53
CA ASP A 12 14.17 -15.38 -1.89
C ASP A 12 13.01 -15.00 -2.82
N THR A 13 12.00 -14.32 -2.28
CA THR A 13 10.79 -13.97 -3.00
C THR A 13 10.73 -12.47 -3.17
N SER A 14 10.86 -12.01 -4.41
CA SER A 14 10.72 -10.61 -4.74
C SER A 14 9.26 -10.19 -4.81
N LEU A 15 8.97 -8.96 -4.37
CA LEU A 15 7.65 -8.36 -4.42
C LEU A 15 7.54 -7.41 -5.62
N TYR A 16 6.42 -7.53 -6.32
CA TYR A 16 6.10 -6.73 -7.50
C TYR A 16 4.80 -5.95 -7.26
N GLY A 17 4.63 -4.82 -7.96
CA GLY A 17 3.37 -4.07 -7.99
C GLY A 17 3.14 -3.08 -6.84
N PHE A 18 3.88 -3.17 -5.73
CA PHE A 18 3.72 -2.25 -4.61
C PHE A 18 4.50 -0.93 -4.74
N ALA A 19 5.76 -1.00 -5.18
CA ALA A 19 6.68 0.15 -5.20
C ALA A 19 7.01 0.65 -6.61
N ARG A 20 6.34 0.14 -7.65
CA ARG A 20 6.69 0.32 -9.08
C ARG A 20 8.10 -0.15 -9.45
N GLU A 21 8.80 -0.76 -8.50
CA GLU A 21 10.09 -1.42 -8.62
C GLU A 21 10.01 -2.80 -7.96
N VAL A 22 11.05 -3.60 -8.19
CA VAL A 22 11.19 -4.92 -7.56
C VAL A 22 11.73 -4.72 -6.14
N VAL A 23 10.97 -5.16 -5.14
CA VAL A 23 11.35 -5.03 -3.73
C VAL A 23 11.77 -6.39 -3.19
N HIS A 24 12.99 -6.46 -2.66
CA HIS A 24 13.51 -7.64 -1.97
C HIS A 24 13.20 -7.52 -0.47
N PRO A 25 12.40 -8.44 0.11
CA PRO A 25 12.13 -8.43 1.55
C PRO A 25 13.40 -8.66 2.35
N ARG A 26 13.51 -8.03 3.52
CA ARG A 26 14.53 -8.32 4.53
C ARG A 26 14.39 -9.74 5.09
N GLY A 27 13.18 -10.27 5.07
CA GLY A 27 12.88 -11.65 5.46
C GLY A 27 11.42 -11.82 5.85
N MET A 28 11.12 -12.93 6.51
CA MET A 28 9.79 -13.27 7.00
C MET A 28 9.75 -13.38 8.51
N ALA A 29 8.73 -12.77 9.13
CA ALA A 29 8.47 -12.83 10.55
C ALA A 29 7.11 -13.48 10.83
N SER A 30 7.02 -14.30 11.87
CA SER A 30 5.74 -14.78 12.41
C SER A 30 5.31 -13.85 13.53
N LEU A 31 4.22 -13.11 13.32
CA LEU A 31 3.73 -12.11 14.27
C LEU A 31 2.25 -12.35 14.57
N PRO A 32 1.83 -12.20 15.85
CA PRO A 32 0.42 -12.17 16.18
C PRO A 32 -0.21 -10.89 15.62
N LEU A 33 -1.31 -11.04 14.88
CA LEU A 33 -2.16 -9.92 14.47
C LEU A 33 -3.49 -10.05 15.21
N THR A 34 -3.94 -8.96 15.82
CA THR A 34 -5.23 -8.87 16.49
C THR A 34 -6.16 -7.95 15.71
N LEU A 35 -7.35 -8.43 15.36
CA LEU A 35 -8.40 -7.64 14.71
C LEU A 35 -9.67 -7.66 15.56
N GLY A 36 -10.36 -6.52 15.57
CA GLY A 36 -11.58 -6.30 16.33
C GLY A 36 -11.39 -5.28 17.46
N THR A 37 -12.47 -4.96 18.13
CA THR A 37 -12.50 -4.06 19.30
C THR A 37 -12.93 -4.84 20.53
N THR A 38 -12.48 -4.44 21.71
CA THR A 38 -12.90 -5.08 22.97
C THR A 38 -14.43 -5.01 23.12
N PRO A 39 -15.13 -6.11 23.49
CA PRO A 39 -14.60 -7.42 23.87
C PRO A 39 -14.50 -8.45 22.72
N LEU A 40 -14.88 -8.08 21.49
CA LEU A 40 -14.99 -8.97 20.34
C LEU A 40 -13.79 -8.81 19.39
N TRP A 41 -12.68 -9.46 19.75
CA TRP A 41 -11.46 -9.51 18.94
C TRP A 41 -11.02 -10.94 18.67
N LYS A 42 -10.18 -11.10 17.66
CA LYS A 42 -9.53 -12.36 17.29
C LYS A 42 -8.06 -12.10 17.06
N THR A 43 -7.22 -13.03 17.51
CA THR A 43 -5.79 -13.01 17.21
C THR A 43 -5.41 -14.23 16.41
N CYS A 44 -4.64 -14.01 15.34
CA CYS A 44 -4.07 -15.06 14.51
C CYS A 44 -2.55 -14.86 14.43
N LEU A 45 -1.78 -15.95 14.51
CA LEU A 45 -0.36 -15.92 14.22
C LEU A 45 -0.16 -16.01 12.70
N LEU A 46 0.41 -14.97 12.11
CA LEU A 46 0.55 -14.86 10.66
C LEU A 46 2.01 -14.63 10.25
N LYS A 47 2.34 -15.07 9.04
CA LYS A 47 3.65 -14.86 8.42
C LYS A 47 3.61 -13.58 7.59
N PHE A 48 4.47 -12.62 7.92
CA PHE A 48 4.61 -11.36 7.21
C PHE A 48 5.95 -11.29 6.51
N LEU A 49 5.96 -10.79 5.27
CA LEU A 49 7.19 -10.34 4.63
C LEU A 49 7.53 -8.95 5.17
N VAL A 50 8.75 -8.80 5.65
CA VAL A 50 9.28 -7.55 6.17
C VAL A 50 10.07 -6.87 5.06
N VAL A 51 9.65 -5.68 4.66
CA VAL A 51 10.34 -4.85 3.66
C VAL A 51 10.85 -3.58 4.34
N ASP A 52 12.00 -3.11 3.90
CA ASP A 52 12.61 -1.87 4.40
C ASP A 52 12.56 -0.80 3.31
N ILE A 53 11.35 -0.32 3.03
CA ILE A 53 11.11 0.70 2.01
C ILE A 53 10.26 1.85 2.57
N PRO A 54 10.51 3.10 2.15
CA PRO A 54 9.66 4.21 2.54
C PRO A 54 8.23 4.03 2.01
N SER A 55 7.26 3.85 2.90
CA SER A 55 5.85 3.72 2.56
C SER A 55 4.93 4.52 3.47
N ALA A 56 3.74 4.87 2.96
CA ALA A 56 2.63 5.38 3.75
C ALA A 56 1.98 4.31 4.65
N TYR A 57 2.28 3.03 4.38
CA TYR A 57 1.66 1.89 5.03
C TYR A 57 2.65 1.15 5.91
N ASN A 58 2.21 0.79 7.12
CA ASN A 58 3.02 -0.02 8.04
C ASN A 58 2.85 -1.52 7.80
N VAL A 59 1.65 -1.94 7.37
CA VAL A 59 1.27 -3.34 7.17
C VAL A 59 0.29 -3.38 6.00
N ILE A 60 0.41 -4.40 5.14
CA ILE A 60 -0.52 -4.66 4.05
C ILE A 60 -1.15 -6.01 4.29
N LEU A 61 -2.47 -6.05 4.39
CA LEU A 61 -3.22 -7.28 4.64
C LEU A 61 -3.80 -7.80 3.33
N GLY A 62 -3.14 -8.81 2.77
CA GLY A 62 -3.63 -9.51 1.60
C GLY A 62 -4.73 -10.53 1.93
N ARG A 63 -5.28 -11.14 0.87
CA ARG A 63 -6.28 -12.21 0.95
C ARG A 63 -5.92 -13.36 1.91
N PRO A 64 -4.67 -13.87 1.97
CA PRO A 64 -4.33 -14.94 2.91
C PRO A 64 -4.63 -14.58 4.37
N THR A 65 -4.30 -13.35 4.77
CA THR A 65 -4.58 -12.84 6.11
C THR A 65 -6.08 -12.73 6.34
N LEU A 66 -6.80 -12.11 5.40
CA LEU A 66 -8.26 -11.94 5.51
C LEU A 66 -8.98 -13.29 5.61
N ASN A 67 -8.55 -14.28 4.83
CA ASN A 67 -9.06 -15.64 4.88
C ASN A 67 -8.80 -16.32 6.23
N ALA A 68 -7.61 -16.12 6.82
CA ALA A 68 -7.31 -16.65 8.16
C ALA A 68 -8.25 -16.07 9.24
N PHE A 69 -8.66 -14.80 9.09
CA PHE A 69 -9.67 -14.19 9.95
C PHE A 69 -11.11 -14.58 9.60
N ARG A 70 -11.35 -15.16 8.42
CA ARG A 70 -12.69 -15.28 7.80
C ARG A 70 -13.37 -13.92 7.72
N ALA A 71 -12.57 -12.91 7.37
CA ALA A 71 -12.97 -11.52 7.38
C ALA A 71 -13.86 -11.19 6.17
N ILE A 72 -14.88 -10.38 6.42
CA ILE A 72 -15.72 -9.75 5.40
C ILE A 72 -15.41 -8.25 5.44
N ILE A 73 -15.00 -7.70 4.31
CA ILE A 73 -14.68 -6.28 4.20
C ILE A 73 -15.85 -5.55 3.57
N SER A 74 -16.27 -4.48 4.23
CA SER A 74 -17.21 -3.51 3.65
C SER A 74 -16.46 -2.23 3.35
N ASN A 75 -16.12 -2.02 2.07
CA ASN A 75 -15.48 -0.79 1.61
C ASN A 75 -16.36 0.43 1.87
N TYR A 76 -17.66 0.33 1.59
CA TYR A 76 -18.62 1.42 1.81
C TYR A 76 -18.64 1.92 3.26
N HIS A 77 -18.60 1.00 4.24
CA HIS A 77 -18.59 1.36 5.65
C HIS A 77 -17.17 1.48 6.25
N MET A 78 -16.13 1.23 5.45
CA MET A 78 -14.73 1.11 5.86
C MET A 78 -14.55 0.25 7.12
N LYS A 79 -15.16 -0.94 7.09
CA LYS A 79 -15.21 -1.88 8.23
C LYS A 79 -14.82 -3.28 7.80
N ILE A 80 -14.24 -4.02 8.75
CA ILE A 80 -13.96 -5.44 8.64
C ILE A 80 -14.78 -6.14 9.70
N LYS A 81 -15.57 -7.12 9.29
CA LYS A 81 -16.28 -8.03 10.19
C LYS A 81 -15.61 -9.39 10.19
N LEU A 82 -15.51 -10.01 11.35
CA LEU A 82 -14.90 -11.32 11.51
C LEU A 82 -15.67 -12.15 12.54
N PRO A 83 -15.82 -13.47 12.32
CA PRO A 83 -16.42 -14.34 13.33
C PRO A 83 -15.49 -14.48 14.54
N VAL A 84 -16.07 -14.34 15.72
CA VAL A 84 -15.46 -14.54 17.05
C VAL A 84 -16.35 -15.51 17.82
N ILE A 85 -15.83 -16.23 18.83
CA ILE A 85 -16.60 -17.25 19.59
C ILE A 85 -17.92 -16.69 20.12
N MET A 86 -17.92 -15.44 20.58
CA MET A 86 -19.09 -14.77 21.18
C MET A 86 -19.92 -13.94 20.19
N GLY A 87 -19.67 -14.05 18.87
CA GLY A 87 -20.44 -13.31 17.85
C GLY A 87 -19.59 -12.79 16.71
N VAL A 88 -19.80 -11.53 16.33
CA VAL A 88 -19.08 -10.90 15.21
C VAL A 88 -18.24 -9.76 15.76
N GLY A 89 -16.92 -9.89 15.63
CA GLY A 89 -15.98 -8.80 15.88
C GLY A 89 -15.96 -7.82 14.71
N GLU A 90 -15.69 -6.55 15.00
CA GLU A 90 -15.60 -5.50 14.01
C GLU A 90 -14.34 -4.67 14.21
N ALA A 91 -13.61 -4.43 13.13
CA ALA A 91 -12.53 -3.43 13.08
C ALA A 91 -12.96 -2.31 12.13
N GLN A 92 -12.80 -1.06 12.55
CA GLN A 92 -13.18 0.11 11.76
C GLN A 92 -11.95 0.94 11.42
N ALA A 93 -11.85 1.36 10.16
CA ALA A 93 -10.79 2.26 9.73
C ALA A 93 -11.02 3.68 10.27
N ASN A 94 -9.92 4.37 10.63
CA ASN A 94 -9.97 5.75 11.06
C ASN A 94 -9.68 6.69 9.88
N ALA A 95 -10.74 7.23 9.27
CA ALA A 95 -10.63 8.09 8.09
C ALA A 95 -9.79 9.35 8.34
N LEU A 96 -9.90 9.96 9.53
CA LEU A 96 -9.14 11.16 9.87
C LEU A 96 -7.63 10.86 9.91
N GLN A 97 -7.27 9.74 10.54
CA GLN A 97 -5.87 9.31 10.62
C GLN A 97 -5.33 8.89 9.25
N ALA A 98 -6.13 8.19 8.44
CA ALA A 98 -5.76 7.84 7.06
C ALA A 98 -5.51 9.10 6.21
N ARG A 99 -6.37 10.12 6.32
CA ARG A 99 -6.19 11.40 5.62
C ARG A 99 -4.91 12.11 6.05
N LYS A 100 -4.64 12.19 7.36
CA LYS A 100 -3.40 12.76 7.88
C LYS A 100 -2.17 12.02 7.34
N CYS A 101 -2.19 10.69 7.37
CA CYS A 101 -1.09 9.87 6.85
C CYS A 101 -0.85 10.10 5.36
N SER A 102 -1.91 10.15 4.55
CA SER A 102 -1.83 10.40 3.11
C SER A 102 -1.18 11.74 2.79
N VAL A 103 -1.61 12.82 3.45
CA VAL A 103 -1.02 14.16 3.27
C VAL A 103 0.46 14.18 3.63
N GLU A 104 0.84 13.55 4.74
CA GLU A 104 2.24 13.47 5.17
C GLU A 104 3.09 12.61 4.23
N ALA A 105 2.55 11.51 3.70
CA ALA A 105 3.23 10.68 2.72
C ALA A 105 3.48 11.46 1.41
N ILE A 106 2.52 12.26 0.95
CA ILE A 106 2.68 13.13 -0.23
C ILE A 106 3.77 14.17 0.03
N LYS A 107 3.76 14.86 1.18
CA LYS A 107 4.81 15.84 1.53
C LYS A 107 6.21 15.21 1.54
N ARG A 108 6.35 14.01 2.12
CA ARG A 108 7.61 13.26 2.13
C ARG A 108 8.04 12.81 0.74
N GLY A 109 7.08 12.50 -0.13
CA GLY A 109 7.33 12.19 -1.54
C GLY A 109 7.76 13.41 -2.35
N MET A 110 7.20 14.59 -2.08
CA MET A 110 7.57 15.85 -2.74
C MET A 110 8.94 16.35 -2.29
N LYS A 111 9.26 16.30 -0.98
CA LYS A 111 10.55 16.75 -0.44
C LYS A 111 11.74 15.97 -1.05
N ARG A 112 11.55 14.69 -1.36
CA ARG A 112 12.57 13.83 -1.99
C ARG A 112 12.75 14.05 -3.50
N ARG A 113 11.87 14.81 -4.17
CA ARG A 113 12.12 15.22 -5.57
C ARG A 113 12.99 16.48 -5.67
N THR A 114 13.29 17.13 -4.55
CA THR A 114 13.94 18.46 -4.52
C THR A 114 15.40 18.41 -4.06
N GLU A 115 15.94 17.25 -3.68
CA GLU A 115 17.36 17.02 -3.34
C GLU A 115 17.78 15.76 -4.15
N GLU A 116 18.68 15.74 -5.15
CA GLU A 116 19.94 16.44 -5.41
C GLU A 116 20.11 16.96 -6.87
N PRO A 117 21.02 17.93 -7.14
CA PRO A 117 21.43 18.36 -8.47
C PRO A 117 22.76 17.71 -8.94
N PRO A 118 22.95 17.49 -10.25
CA PRO A 118 24.28 17.52 -10.85
C PRO A 118 24.48 18.85 -11.61
N LYS A 119 25.53 19.58 -11.22
CA LYS A 119 26.11 20.69 -12.00
C LYS A 119 26.80 20.13 -13.25
N THR A 120 26.48 20.66 -14.42
CA THR A 120 27.46 21.09 -15.44
C THR A 120 26.77 21.92 -16.53
N GLU A 121 27.13 23.20 -16.56
CA GLU A 121 27.25 24.11 -17.72
C GLU A 121 28.03 23.41 -18.87
N ASP A 122 27.92 23.68 -20.17
CA ASP A 122 27.21 24.63 -21.02
C ASP A 122 27.17 24.05 -22.45
N SER A 123 26.13 24.34 -23.24
CA SER A 123 26.27 25.00 -24.55
C SER A 123 24.93 25.04 -25.32
N ASN A 124 24.43 26.27 -25.44
CA ASN A 124 23.43 26.81 -26.34
C ASN A 124 23.64 26.42 -27.83
N VAL A 125 22.58 26.01 -28.56
CA VAL A 125 22.23 26.58 -29.88
C VAL A 125 20.70 26.54 -30.10
N GLN A 126 20.16 27.76 -30.24
CA GLN A 126 18.88 28.20 -30.79
C GLN A 126 18.38 27.45 -32.05
N GLY A 127 17.07 27.14 -32.11
CA GLY A 127 16.39 26.79 -33.36
C GLY A 127 14.86 26.83 -33.20
N LYS A 128 14.21 27.78 -33.88
CA LYS A 128 12.77 28.03 -33.86
C LYS A 128 12.01 27.03 -34.78
N ASP A 129 10.75 26.75 -34.45
CA ASP A 129 9.57 26.99 -35.29
C ASP A 129 8.46 25.93 -35.16
N SER A 130 7.23 26.47 -35.01
CA SER A 130 5.94 25.96 -35.51
C SER A 130 5.28 24.72 -34.88
N VAL A 131 4.19 25.01 -34.18
CA VAL A 131 3.07 24.12 -33.82
C VAL A 131 2.49 23.44 -35.07
N PRO A 132 1.97 22.21 -34.94
CA PRO A 132 0.65 21.94 -35.51
C PRO A 132 -0.29 21.16 -34.57
N SER A 133 -1.57 21.51 -34.65
CA SER A 133 -2.73 20.71 -34.24
C SER A 133 -3.83 20.97 -35.29
N PRO A 134 -4.98 20.24 -35.35
CA PRO A 134 -5.35 18.89 -34.88
C PRO A 134 -6.08 18.04 -35.97
N LYS A 135 -6.43 16.74 -35.72
CA LYS A 135 -7.83 16.19 -35.75
C LYS A 135 -8.01 14.66 -35.91
N SER A 136 -9.10 14.20 -35.27
CA SER A 136 -9.98 13.03 -35.51
C SER A 136 -9.72 11.69 -34.79
N ASP A 137 -10.46 11.52 -33.70
CA ASP A 137 -11.44 10.45 -33.40
C ASP A 137 -11.10 8.99 -33.74
N LYS A 138 -10.85 8.19 -32.69
CA LYS A 138 -11.41 6.84 -32.57
C LYS A 138 -11.87 6.58 -31.14
N GLU A 139 -13.16 6.75 -30.94
CA GLU A 139 -13.91 6.20 -29.82
C GLU A 139 -13.74 4.67 -29.86
N THR A 140 -12.96 4.11 -28.93
CA THR A 140 -12.85 2.67 -28.75
C THR A 140 -13.47 2.33 -27.41
N SER A 141 -14.74 1.92 -27.46
CA SER A 141 -15.47 1.34 -26.35
C SER A 141 -14.63 0.22 -25.72
N THR A 142 -14.07 0.51 -24.55
CA THR A 142 -13.45 -0.50 -23.70
C THR A 142 -14.18 -0.44 -22.38
N THR A 143 -15.05 -1.42 -22.17
CA THR A 143 -15.71 -1.68 -20.89
C THR A 143 -14.65 -1.85 -19.80
N VAL A 144 -14.48 -0.83 -18.97
CA VAL A 144 -13.57 -0.88 -17.82
C VAL A 144 -14.28 -1.61 -16.69
N GLN A 145 -13.99 -2.90 -16.54
CA GLN A 145 -14.31 -3.64 -15.32
C GLN A 145 -13.50 -3.03 -14.16
N PRO A 146 -14.08 -2.76 -12.98
CA PRO A 146 -13.35 -2.14 -11.89
C PRO A 146 -12.22 -3.06 -11.40
N VAL A 147 -10.99 -2.58 -11.54
CA VAL A 147 -9.77 -3.21 -10.99
C VAL A 147 -9.62 -2.80 -9.53
N GLU A 148 -10.27 -3.53 -8.63
CA GLU A 148 -10.02 -3.39 -7.19
C GLU A 148 -9.73 -4.74 -6.55
N GLU A 149 -8.47 -4.99 -6.18
CA GLU A 149 -8.12 -5.95 -5.11
C GLU A 149 -6.74 -5.62 -4.49
N PHE A 150 -6.58 -4.39 -3.99
CA PHE A 150 -5.56 -4.12 -2.96
C PHE A 150 -6.17 -3.26 -1.85
N LEU A 151 -6.77 -3.93 -0.87
CA LEU A 151 -7.23 -3.26 0.34
C LEU A 151 -6.03 -2.88 1.19
N THR A 152 -5.82 -1.58 1.30
CA THR A 152 -4.87 -1.01 2.25
C THR A 152 -5.65 -0.52 3.45
N LEU A 153 -5.37 -1.12 4.61
CA LEU A 153 -6.00 -0.81 5.90
C LEU A 153 -5.04 0.00 6.76
#